data_AF-A0A415E5M7-F1
#
_entry.id   AF-A0A415E5M7-F1
#
_cell.length_a   1.000
_cell.length_b   1.000
_cell.length_c   1.000
_cell.angle_alpha   90.00
_cell.angle_beta   90.00
_cell.angle_gamma   90.00
#
_symmetry.space_group_name_H-M   'P 1'
#
loop_
_entity.id
_entity.type
_entity.pdbx_description
1 polymer ?
#
loop_
_entity_poly.entity_id
_entity_poly.type
_entity_poly.pdbx_seq_one_letter_code
_entity_poly.pdbx_strand_id
1 'polypeptide(L)' 'MNKEEMLRKGFSHGAANVAIRYADEEIDFLVLRSEMVEYARRHHVEVDVKEIEDYIKAQFKDMHDALKDFEFPPID' A
#
# COMPACT_ATOMS: atom_id res chain seq x y z
N MET A 1 -3.88 10.66 15.71
CA MET A 1 -4.11 9.90 14.46
C MET A 1 -4.85 8.64 14.84
N ASN A 2 -5.97 8.34 14.21
CA ASN A 2 -6.67 7.07 14.45
C ASN A 2 -6.08 5.93 13.61
N LYS A 3 -6.54 4.69 13.82
CA LYS A 3 -6.03 3.50 13.12
C LYS A 3 -6.22 3.57 11.60
N GLU A 4 -7.38 4.00 11.13
CA GLU A 4 -7.69 4.15 9.71
C GLU A 4 -6.78 5.19 9.03
N GLU A 5 -6.58 6.34 9.69
CA GLU A 5 -5.65 7.35 9.24
C GLU A 5 -4.20 6.85 9.23
N MET A 6 -3.81 5.98 10.18
CA MET A 6 -2.49 5.34 10.20
C MET A 6 -2.31 4.50 8.93
N LEU A 7 -3.24 3.59 8.65
CA LEU A 7 -3.17 2.70 7.49
C LEU A 7 -3.09 3.52 6.19
N ARG A 8 -3.96 4.51 6.03
CA ARG A 8 -3.98 5.35 4.83
C ARG A 8 -2.70 6.16 4.65
N LYS A 9 -2.28 6.90 5.69
CA LYS A 9 -1.10 7.78 5.61
C LYS A 9 0.20 6.97 5.55
N GLY A 10 0.27 5.86 6.27
CA GLY A 10 1.40 4.93 6.25
C GLY A 10 1.56 4.28 4.88
N PHE A 11 0.47 3.84 4.25
CA PHE A 11 0.52 3.32 2.88
C PHE A 11 0.97 4.39 1.88
N SER A 12 0.41 5.61 1.93
CA SER A 12 0.88 6.71 1.05
C SER A 12 2.34 7.07 1.27
N HIS A 13 2.83 7.03 2.52
CA HIS A 13 4.23 7.26 2.85
C HIS A 13 5.12 6.15 2.27
N GLY A 14 4.74 4.89 2.50
CA GLY A 14 5.45 3.72 1.99
C GLY A 14 5.49 3.69 0.46
N ALA A 15 4.35 3.94 -0.20
CA ALA A 15 4.21 3.98 -1.66
C ALA A 15 5.10 5.03 -2.34
N ALA A 16 5.51 6.08 -1.61
CA ALA A 16 6.46 7.08 -2.10
C ALA A 16 7.93 6.63 -1.99
N ASN A 17 8.21 5.46 -1.41
CA ASN A 17 9.55 4.89 -1.36
C ASN A 17 10.00 4.48 -2.77
N VAL A 18 11.16 4.99 -3.19
CA VAL A 18 11.77 4.75 -4.51
C VAL A 18 12.10 3.28 -4.79
N ALA A 19 12.11 2.43 -3.74
CA ALA A 19 12.26 0.99 -3.88
C ALA A 19 11.00 0.33 -4.47
N ILE A 20 9.83 0.95 -4.32
CA ILE A 20 8.58 0.44 -4.87
C ILE A 20 8.52 0.75 -6.35
N ARG A 21 8.40 -0.30 -7.17
CA ARG A 21 8.41 -0.18 -8.63
C ARG A 21 7.13 -0.68 -9.29
N TYR A 22 6.24 -1.31 -8.53
CA TYR A 22 5.03 -1.95 -9.03
C TYR A 22 5.35 -2.98 -10.14
N ALA A 23 6.53 -3.62 -10.00
CA ALA A 23 7.08 -4.55 -10.97
C ALA A 23 7.27 -5.95 -10.36
N ASP A 24 7.46 -6.02 -9.03
CA ASP A 24 7.55 -7.25 -8.26
C ASP A 24 6.71 -7.06 -7.00
N GLU A 25 5.48 -7.57 -7.05
CA GLU A 25 4.49 -7.39 -6.00
C GLU A 25 4.95 -7.95 -4.64
N GLU A 26 5.79 -9.00 -4.63
CA GLU A 26 6.30 -9.59 -3.39
C GLU A 26 7.32 -8.67 -2.73
N ILE A 27 8.26 -8.13 -3.51
CA ILE A 27 9.24 -7.14 -3.00
C ILE A 27 8.53 -5.87 -2.56
N ASP A 28 7.61 -5.36 -3.39
CA ASP A 28 6.85 -4.14 -3.10
C ASP A 28 6.01 -4.30 -1.82
N PHE A 29 5.40 -5.47 -1.62
CA PHE A 29 4.67 -5.82 -0.40
C PHE A 29 5.56 -5.78 0.84
N LEU A 30 6.74 -6.40 0.78
CA LEU A 30 7.68 -6.45 1.92
C LEU A 30 8.17 -5.05 2.31
N VAL A 31 8.48 -4.20 1.33
CA VAL A 31 8.87 -2.81 1.55
C VAL A 31 7.72 -2.02 2.18
N LEU A 32 6.51 -2.10 1.62
CA LEU A 32 5.33 -1.41 2.15
C LEU A 32 5.01 -1.82 3.60
N ARG A 33 5.06 -3.12 3.88
CA ARG A 33 4.84 -3.66 5.23
C ARG A 33 5.83 -3.06 6.22
N SER A 34 7.12 -3.03 5.86
CA SER A 34 8.17 -2.46 6.71
C SER A 34 7.96 -0.97 6.95
N GLU A 35 7.68 -0.20 5.90
CA GLU A 35 7.42 1.25 6.00
C GLU A 35 6.20 1.56 6.87
N MET A 36 5.11 0.80 6.71
CA MET A 36 3.89 1.00 7.49
C MET A 36 4.07 0.64 8.97
N VAL A 37 4.84 -0.40 9.29
CA VAL A 37 5.18 -0.76 10.68
C VAL A 37 5.99 0.36 11.33
N GLU A 38 7.00 0.88 10.64
CA GLU A 38 7.82 1.98 11.15
C GLU A 38 7.00 3.28 11.27
N TYR A 39 6.10 3.54 10.34
CA TYR A 39 5.17 4.68 10.41
C TYR A 39 4.26 4.59 11.64
N ALA A 40 3.67 3.41 11.91
CA ALA A 40 2.85 3.17 13.09
C ALA A 40 3.63 3.46 14.39
N ARG A 41 4.87 2.96 14.45
CA ARG A 41 5.79 3.17 15.58
C ARG A 41 6.09 4.64 15.82
N ARG A 42 6.45 5.39 14.77
CA ARG A 42 6.78 6.84 14.87
C ARG A 42 5.61 7.68 15.36
N HIS A 43 4.39 7.23 15.09
CA HIS A 43 3.18 7.94 15.49
C HIS A 43 2.49 7.35 16.73
N HIS A 44 3.12 6.40 17.42
CA HIS A 44 2.59 5.75 18.62
C HIS A 44 1.18 5.16 18.44
N VAL A 45 0.89 4.61 17.26
CA VAL A 45 -0.37 3.94 16.98
C VAL A 45 -0.16 2.43 17.05
N GLU A 46 -0.93 1.76 17.91
CA GLU A 46 -0.94 0.31 17.98
C GLU A 46 -1.82 -0.26 16.85
N VAL A 47 -1.19 -1.05 16.00
CA VAL A 47 -1.80 -1.73 14.86
C VAL A 47 -1.18 -3.12 14.76
N ASP A 48 -2.03 -4.12 14.54
CA ASP A 48 -1.56 -5.47 14.25
C ASP A 48 -0.89 -5.49 12.87
N VAL A 49 0.23 -6.19 12.76
CA VAL A 49 0.92 -6.41 11.48
C VAL A 49 -0.03 -7.06 10.49
N LYS A 50 -0.95 -7.92 10.94
CA LYS A 50 -1.97 -8.51 10.06
C LYS A 50 -2.90 -7.45 9.45
N GLU A 51 -3.29 -6.42 10.21
CA GLU A 51 -4.12 -5.33 9.69
C GLU A 51 -3.38 -4.51 8.62
N ILE A 52 -2.06 -4.34 8.76
CA ILE A 52 -1.21 -3.71 7.73
C ILE A 52 -1.19 -4.58 6.47
N GLU A 53 -0.94 -5.88 6.63
CA GLU A 53 -0.85 -6.81 5.51
C GLU A 53 -2.17 -6.91 4.73
N ASP A 54 -3.29 -7.01 5.44
CA ASP A 54 -4.63 -7.06 4.84
C ASP A 54 -4.95 -5.74 4.11
N TYR A 55 -4.55 -4.60 4.67
CA TYR A 55 -4.71 -3.30 4.02
C TYR A 55 -3.90 -3.20 2.73
N ILE A 56 -2.62 -3.58 2.73
CA ILE A 56 -1.77 -3.55 1.53
C ILE A 56 -2.36 -4.43 0.43
N LYS A 57 -2.80 -5.65 0.77
CA LYS A 57 -3.43 -6.57 -0.20
C LYS A 57 -4.71 -6.00 -0.80
N ALA A 58 -5.53 -5.33 0.01
CA ALA A 58 -6.71 -4.64 -0.48
C ALA A 58 -6.34 -3.55 -1.50
N GLN A 59 -5.31 -2.74 -1.22
CA GLN A 59 -4.85 -1.70 -2.15
C GLN A 59 -4.31 -2.27 -3.47
N PHE A 60 -3.56 -3.37 -3.43
CA PHE A 60 -3.10 -4.05 -4.66
C PHE A 60 -4.25 -4.62 -5.47
N LYS A 61 -5.24 -5.21 -4.82
CA LYS A 61 -6.46 -5.68 -5.49
C LYS A 61 -7.20 -4.53 -6.16
N ASP A 62 -7.40 -3.41 -5.45
CA ASP A 62 -8.10 -2.23 -6.00
C ASP A 62 -7.35 -1.66 -7.21
N MET A 63 -6.02 -1.61 -7.16
CA MET A 63 -5.17 -1.20 -8.28
C MET A 63 -5.32 -2.16 -9.48
N HIS A 64 -5.28 -3.48 -9.25
CA HIS A 64 -5.45 -4.47 -10.31
C HIS A 64 -6.84 -4.43 -10.94
N ASP A 65 -7.89 -4.22 -10.15
CA ASP A 65 -9.25 -4.11 -10.66
C ASP A 65 -9.42 -2.82 -11.48
N ALA A 66 -8.87 -1.69 -11.03
CA ALA A 66 -8.86 -0.44 -11.81
C ALA A 66 -8.13 -0.55 -13.16
N LEU A 67 -7.06 -1.36 -13.24
CA LEU A 67 -6.34 -1.61 -14.48
C LEU A 67 -7.11 -2.51 -15.46
N LYS A 68 -7.93 -3.44 -14.96
CA LYS A 68 -8.78 -4.30 -15.82
C LYS A 68 -9.92 -3.51 -16.45
N ASP A 69 -10.48 -2.56 -15.70
CA ASP A 69 -11.56 -1.69 -16.17
C ASP A 69 -11.07 -0.60 -17.13
N PHE A 70 -9.75 -0.45 -17.30
CA PHE A 70 -9.15 0.47 -18.27
C PHE A 70 -9.19 -0.14 -19.68
N GLU A 71 -10.32 0.00 -20.37
CA GLU A 71 -10.37 -0.21 -21.81
C GLU A 71 -9.51 0.87 -22.51
N PHE A 72 -8.47 0.45 -23.24
CA PHE A 72 -7.71 1.37 -24.07
C PHE A 72 -8.66 1.94 -25.14
N PRO A 73 -8.81 3.28 -25.23
CA PRO A 73 -9.52 3.84 -26.37
C PRO A 73 -8.81 3.40 -27.65
N PRO A 74 -9.54 3.06 -28.72
CA PRO A 74 -8.94 2.71 -30.00
C PRO A 74 -8.00 3.85 -30.41
N ILE A 75 -6.78 3.49 -30.78
CA ILE A 75 -5.80 4.43 -31.33
C ILE A 75 -6.24 4.64 -32.79
N ASP A 76 -6.75 5.83 -33.11
CA ASP A 76 -7.03 6.27 -34.49
C ASP A 76 -5.73 6.43 -35.30
#